data_AF-A0A2E9IVU3-F1
#
_entry.id   AF-A0A2E9IVU3-F1
#
_cell.length_a   1.000
_cell.length_b   1.000
_cell.length_c   1.000
_cell.angle_alpha   90.00
_cell.angle_beta   90.00
_cell.angle_gamma   90.00
#
_symmetry.space_group_name_H-M   'P 1'
#
loop_
_entity.id
_entity.type
_entity.pdbx_description
1 polymer ?
#
loop_
_entity_poly.entity_id
_entity_poly.type
_entity_poly.pdbx_seq_one_letter_code
_entity_poly.pdbx_strand_id
1 'polypeptide(L)'
;MGYRSLKAIYRNSQRVFEEGVTVKYAESAPIAQFDRARKKVAENIETYDLHEPWIELSQLLAIYHATLARTPCSPIWLYENTGIQSQLKALNPRLSNQQQSVDKAVWESLESVIKALNVVREIEENPNAHIAKKIIATFGDDQDIIVTIRNRSLWEETQRALDCNNLKNVYIKLPSELRNHRPVQGLILFGPPGLLDYRSQGFLIRAPVAKEVSIIMQNHECSGKIPHSLLHPEKMVKLTGDKPSLLVDLDPKYEPAVFLAQKSIQPKDSSSWLSEIDSFSSMEPEVCLPVALGGNKGIYLKEDTPILVAQVKSKDSETPCVGVAKIHPDELESDMLLIRTTTGGGDQVRPYADLLLGKKARHYRELLDGWKRALRKKVGSLEASVVATKLRNHGCRIATEQNVRNWCNSQTIAPKELDETLLGILKYLGMERQHREISEAARQVRGAHQSAGVQLQKLVLNRLLGLNLRDAITDGFLEIRAEDEGPSKTVFLVERVGASEEIPESQIGIIFDREK
;
A
#
# COMPACT_ATOMS: atom_id res chain seq x y z
N MET A 1 27.98 -9.69 28.76
CA MET A 1 28.46 -10.20 27.45
C MET A 1 28.70 -8.99 26.55
N GLY A 2 29.87 -8.93 25.92
CA GLY A 2 30.42 -7.69 25.35
C GLY A 2 29.64 -7.13 24.16
N TYR A 3 29.57 -5.80 24.11
CA TYR A 3 29.24 -5.01 22.93
C TYR A 3 30.13 -5.45 21.75
N ARG A 4 29.62 -6.34 20.89
CA ARG A 4 30.09 -6.40 19.52
C ARG A 4 29.72 -5.05 18.91
N SER A 5 30.69 -4.16 18.75
CA SER A 5 30.49 -2.82 18.21
C SER A 5 29.64 -2.89 16.93
N LEU A 6 28.63 -2.03 16.80
CA LEU A 6 27.86 -1.85 15.55
C LEU A 6 28.78 -1.73 14.32
N LYS A 7 30.02 -1.23 14.48
CA LYS A 7 31.07 -1.24 13.45
C LYS A 7 31.35 -2.63 12.83
N ALA A 8 31.12 -3.74 13.54
CA ALA A 8 31.29 -5.09 13.00
C ALA A 8 30.15 -5.51 12.07
N ILE A 9 28.94 -4.98 12.25
CA ILE A 9 27.77 -5.20 11.37
C ILE A 9 27.92 -4.36 10.09
N TYR A 10 28.53 -3.18 10.21
CA TYR A 10 28.78 -2.25 9.10
C TYR A 10 30.19 -2.32 8.52
N ARG A 11 30.99 -3.34 8.88
CA ARG A 11 32.42 -3.42 8.52
C ARG A 11 32.67 -3.43 6.99
N ASN A 12 31.65 -3.74 6.20
CA ASN A 12 31.67 -3.71 4.74
C ASN A 12 30.71 -2.69 4.11
N SER A 13 29.88 -2.00 4.89
CA SER A 13 28.86 -1.11 4.33
C SER A 13 29.46 0.16 3.74
N GLN A 14 30.55 0.67 4.31
CA GLN A 14 31.21 1.85 3.79
C GLN A 14 31.71 1.66 2.35
N ARG A 15 32.24 0.48 2.02
CA ARG A 15 32.65 0.14 0.65
C ARG A 15 31.46 -0.06 -0.30
N VAL A 16 30.36 -0.63 0.19
CA VAL A 16 29.09 -0.68 -0.58
C VAL A 16 28.59 0.74 -0.88
N PHE A 17 28.70 1.66 0.09
CA PHE A 17 28.29 3.05 -0.02
C PHE A 17 29.25 3.96 -0.81
N GLU A 18 30.47 3.50 -1.08
CA GLU A 18 31.49 4.25 -1.83
C GLU A 18 31.65 3.73 -3.26
N GLU A 19 31.56 2.42 -3.47
CA GLU A 19 31.92 1.75 -4.73
C GLU A 19 30.97 0.61 -5.12
N GLY A 20 30.13 0.11 -4.21
CA GLY A 20 29.38 -1.13 -4.41
C GLY A 20 27.99 -0.98 -5.02
N VAL A 21 27.47 0.23 -5.24
CA VAL A 21 26.21 0.43 -5.98
C VAL A 21 26.53 0.84 -7.42
N THR A 22 26.15 -0.01 -8.37
CA THR A 22 26.30 0.30 -9.81
C THR A 22 24.94 0.39 -10.48
N VAL A 23 24.79 1.35 -11.39
CA VAL A 23 23.61 1.46 -12.26
C VAL A 23 24.01 0.98 -13.65
N LYS A 24 23.23 0.05 -14.21
CA LYS A 24 23.39 -0.46 -15.57
C LYS A 24 22.14 -0.09 -16.37
N TYR A 25 22.37 0.39 -17.58
CA TYR A 25 21.29 0.74 -18.49
C TYR A 25 21.07 -0.37 -19.50
N ALA A 26 19.81 -0.74 -19.65
CA ALA A 26 19.32 -1.55 -20.75
C ALA A 26 18.74 -0.60 -21.81
N GLU A 27 19.18 -0.76 -23.05
CA GLU A 27 18.71 0.05 -24.16
C GLU A 27 17.74 -0.74 -25.02
N SER A 28 16.60 -0.14 -25.35
CA SER A 28 15.63 -0.73 -26.27
C SER A 28 14.85 0.34 -27.01
N ALA A 29 15.19 0.52 -28.29
CA ALA A 29 14.47 1.43 -29.16
C ALA A 29 12.96 1.10 -29.24
N PRO A 30 12.53 -0.17 -29.33
CA PRO A 30 11.11 -0.52 -29.27
C PRO A 30 10.41 -0.10 -27.97
N ILE A 31 10.98 -0.37 -26.80
CA ILE A 31 10.36 -0.02 -25.51
C ILE A 31 10.33 1.51 -25.34
N ALA A 32 11.38 2.21 -25.74
CA ALA A 32 11.42 3.67 -25.73
C ALA A 32 10.40 4.28 -26.71
N GLN A 33 10.22 3.68 -27.88
CA GLN A 33 9.19 4.11 -28.83
C GLN A 33 7.78 3.90 -28.28
N PHE A 34 7.54 2.76 -27.62
CA PHE A 34 6.28 2.49 -26.93
C PHE A 34 6.02 3.51 -25.81
N ASP A 35 7.03 3.85 -25.01
CA ASP A 35 6.94 4.88 -23.97
C ASP A 35 6.50 6.24 -24.55
N ARG A 36 7.17 6.69 -25.62
CA ARG A 36 6.84 7.95 -26.30
C ARG A 36 5.42 7.93 -26.86
N ALA A 37 5.02 6.83 -27.49
CA ALA A 37 3.68 6.69 -28.05
C ALA A 37 2.60 6.75 -26.96
N ARG A 38 2.76 6.02 -25.84
CA ARG A 38 1.76 6.05 -24.75
C ARG A 38 1.67 7.43 -24.09
N LYS A 39 2.79 8.14 -23.94
CA LYS A 39 2.82 9.50 -23.39
C LYS A 39 2.07 10.46 -24.31
N LYS A 40 2.25 10.33 -25.63
CA LYS A 40 1.51 11.13 -26.60
C LYS A 40 -0.01 10.89 -26.53
N VAL A 41 -0.45 9.65 -26.35
CA VAL A 41 -1.87 9.34 -26.10
C VAL A 41 -2.35 9.99 -24.80
N ALA A 42 -1.59 9.88 -23.71
CA ALA A 42 -1.95 10.50 -22.43
C ALA A 42 -2.07 12.04 -22.53
N GLU A 43 -1.11 12.70 -23.19
CA GLU A 43 -1.16 14.15 -23.47
C GLU A 43 -2.42 14.53 -24.24
N ASN A 44 -2.76 13.76 -25.28
CA ASN A 44 -3.96 14.01 -26.08
C ASN A 44 -5.22 13.79 -25.23
N ILE A 45 -5.30 12.74 -24.42
CA ILE A 45 -6.43 12.49 -23.50
C ILE A 45 -6.66 13.69 -22.58
N GLU A 46 -5.60 14.25 -22.00
CA GLU A 46 -5.68 15.43 -21.14
C GLU A 46 -6.08 16.69 -21.92
N THR A 47 -5.44 16.92 -23.08
CA THR A 47 -5.69 18.08 -23.94
C THR A 47 -7.16 18.16 -24.40
N TYR A 48 -7.76 17.01 -24.69
CA TYR A 48 -9.14 16.90 -25.16
C TYR A 48 -10.15 16.56 -24.03
N ASP A 49 -9.73 16.61 -22.76
CA ASP A 49 -10.56 16.31 -21.57
C ASP A 49 -11.35 15.00 -21.70
N LEU A 50 -10.70 13.96 -22.23
CA LEU A 50 -11.35 12.67 -22.44
C LEU A 50 -11.48 11.91 -21.11
N HIS A 51 -12.66 11.35 -20.88
CA HIS A 51 -12.95 10.52 -19.71
C HIS A 51 -12.94 9.03 -20.07
N GLU A 52 -13.64 8.21 -19.29
CA GLU A 52 -13.73 6.78 -19.57
C GLU A 52 -14.31 6.48 -20.96
N PRO A 53 -13.72 5.54 -21.71
CA PRO A 53 -12.71 4.54 -21.33
C PRO A 53 -11.23 4.95 -21.55
N TRP A 54 -10.95 6.20 -21.95
CA TRP A 54 -9.60 6.63 -22.35
C TRP A 54 -8.63 6.70 -21.18
N ILE A 55 -9.12 7.13 -20.00
CA ILE A 55 -8.32 7.15 -18.77
C ILE A 55 -7.90 5.72 -18.38
N GLU A 56 -8.84 4.76 -18.37
CA GLU A 56 -8.55 3.33 -18.17
C GLU A 56 -7.46 2.82 -19.14
N LEU A 57 -7.52 3.18 -20.43
CA LEU A 57 -6.51 2.81 -21.43
C LEU A 57 -5.12 3.38 -21.11
N SER A 58 -5.04 4.68 -20.83
CA SER A 58 -3.78 5.37 -20.52
C SER A 58 -3.10 4.74 -19.30
N GLN A 59 -3.86 4.47 -18.26
CA GLN A 59 -3.38 3.81 -17.04
C GLN A 59 -2.86 2.40 -17.33
N LEU A 60 -3.60 1.61 -18.11
CA LEU A 60 -3.19 0.24 -18.44
C LEU A 60 -1.88 0.21 -19.26
N LEU A 61 -1.72 1.13 -20.21
CA LEU A 61 -0.48 1.28 -20.98
C LEU A 61 0.71 1.70 -20.10
N ALA A 62 0.48 2.58 -19.12
CA ALA A 62 1.49 2.98 -18.15
C ALA A 62 1.91 1.82 -17.25
N ILE A 63 0.95 1.03 -16.74
CA ILE A 63 1.22 -0.18 -15.95
C ILE A 63 2.02 -1.20 -16.76
N TYR A 64 1.66 -1.43 -18.02
CA TYR A 64 2.41 -2.35 -18.89
C TYR A 64 3.85 -1.90 -19.09
N HIS A 65 4.05 -0.62 -19.43
CA HIS A 65 5.38 -0.04 -19.61
C HIS A 65 6.23 -0.13 -18.34
N ALA A 66 5.66 0.26 -17.19
CA ALA A 66 6.36 0.16 -15.90
C ALA A 66 6.73 -1.29 -15.58
N THR A 67 5.88 -2.25 -15.92
CA THR A 67 6.18 -3.68 -15.73
C THR A 67 7.34 -4.09 -16.64
N LEU A 68 7.29 -3.79 -17.94
CA LEU A 68 8.37 -4.06 -18.91
C LEU A 68 9.72 -3.52 -18.45
N ALA A 69 9.74 -2.27 -17.99
CA ALA A 69 10.96 -1.57 -17.63
C ALA A 69 11.60 -2.07 -16.32
N ARG A 70 10.85 -2.79 -15.48
CA ARG A 70 11.22 -3.11 -14.09
C ARG A 70 11.25 -4.61 -13.80
N THR A 71 11.37 -5.42 -14.84
CA THR A 71 11.47 -6.88 -14.74
C THR A 71 12.38 -7.42 -15.85
N PRO A 72 12.99 -8.60 -15.68
CA PRO A 72 13.65 -9.32 -16.77
C PRO A 72 12.67 -10.19 -17.58
N CYS A 73 11.40 -10.29 -17.20
CA CYS A 73 10.41 -11.12 -17.90
C CYS A 73 10.20 -10.72 -19.37
N SER A 74 9.95 -11.71 -20.23
CA SER A 74 9.65 -11.50 -21.65
C SER A 74 8.43 -10.59 -21.87
N PRO A 75 8.51 -9.60 -22.78
CA PRO A 75 7.40 -8.71 -23.08
C PRO A 75 6.10 -9.42 -23.49
N ILE A 76 6.16 -10.44 -24.35
CA ILE A 76 4.96 -11.19 -24.75
C ILE A 76 4.35 -11.93 -23.56
N TRP A 77 5.17 -12.55 -22.72
CA TRP A 77 4.71 -13.27 -21.55
C TRP A 77 3.98 -12.31 -20.59
N LEU A 78 4.56 -11.13 -20.34
CA LEU A 78 3.93 -10.12 -19.49
C LEU A 78 2.58 -9.69 -20.05
N TYR A 79 2.50 -9.41 -21.36
CA TYR A 79 1.27 -9.01 -22.02
C TYR A 79 0.14 -10.04 -21.82
N GLU A 80 0.47 -11.33 -21.93
CA GLU A 80 -0.48 -12.43 -21.88
C GLU A 80 -0.87 -12.85 -20.45
N ASN A 81 0.06 -12.75 -19.48
CA ASN A 81 -0.09 -13.38 -18.17
C ASN A 81 -0.34 -12.39 -17.01
N THR A 82 -0.27 -11.09 -17.25
CA THR A 82 -0.52 -10.07 -16.19
C THR A 82 -1.92 -9.44 -16.27
N GLY A 83 -2.80 -10.01 -17.10
CA GLY A 83 -4.16 -9.50 -17.31
C GLY A 83 -4.26 -8.34 -18.32
N ILE A 84 -3.13 -7.78 -18.75
CA ILE A 84 -3.07 -6.63 -19.66
C ILE A 84 -3.78 -6.89 -20.98
N GLN A 85 -3.52 -8.04 -21.62
CA GLN A 85 -4.21 -8.41 -22.86
C GLN A 85 -5.73 -8.49 -22.65
N SER A 86 -6.18 -9.11 -21.56
CA SER A 86 -7.62 -9.28 -21.30
C SER A 86 -8.33 -7.94 -21.09
N GLN A 87 -7.69 -7.02 -20.37
CA GLN A 87 -8.23 -5.68 -20.11
C GLN A 87 -8.23 -4.82 -21.37
N LEU A 88 -7.17 -4.85 -22.19
CA LEU A 88 -7.15 -4.16 -23.49
C LEU A 88 -8.24 -4.71 -24.43
N LYS A 89 -8.45 -6.03 -24.46
CA LYS A 89 -9.54 -6.66 -25.22
C LYS A 89 -10.91 -6.17 -24.74
N ALA A 90 -11.11 -6.01 -23.43
CA ALA A 90 -12.36 -5.50 -22.85
C ALA A 90 -12.58 -4.01 -23.13
N LEU A 91 -11.52 -3.21 -23.22
CA LEU A 91 -11.59 -1.78 -23.56
C LEU A 91 -11.87 -1.53 -25.04
N ASN A 92 -11.39 -2.40 -25.93
CA ASN A 92 -11.48 -2.23 -27.37
C ASN A 92 -12.89 -1.85 -27.89
N PRO A 93 -13.98 -2.58 -27.59
CA PRO A 93 -15.32 -2.21 -28.09
C PRO A 93 -15.80 -0.85 -27.54
N ARG A 94 -15.43 -0.48 -26.30
CA ARG A 94 -15.81 0.80 -25.70
C ARG A 94 -15.10 1.96 -26.40
N LEU A 95 -13.82 1.79 -26.73
CA LEU A 95 -13.03 2.76 -27.49
C LEU A 95 -13.56 2.89 -28.93
N SER A 96 -13.80 1.78 -29.62
CA SER A 96 -14.33 1.79 -30.99
C SER A 96 -15.67 2.52 -31.11
N ASN A 97 -16.55 2.39 -30.12
CA ASN A 97 -17.84 3.10 -30.11
C ASN A 97 -17.69 4.64 -30.01
N GLN A 98 -16.56 5.13 -29.52
CA GLN A 98 -16.25 6.56 -29.44
C GLN A 98 -15.42 7.06 -30.63
N GLN A 99 -15.19 6.23 -31.65
CA GLN A 99 -14.26 6.58 -32.72
C GLN A 99 -14.65 7.84 -33.48
N GLN A 100 -15.93 8.00 -33.78
CA GLN A 100 -16.45 9.14 -34.54
C GLN A 100 -16.59 10.41 -33.69
N SER A 101 -16.58 10.29 -32.36
CA SER A 101 -16.79 11.41 -31.43
C SER A 101 -15.51 12.02 -30.87
N VAL A 102 -14.35 11.45 -31.19
CA VAL A 102 -13.05 11.86 -30.65
C VAL A 102 -12.19 12.47 -31.76
N ASP A 103 -11.39 13.46 -31.40
CA ASP A 103 -10.47 14.13 -32.33
C ASP A 103 -9.54 13.12 -33.03
N LYS A 104 -9.29 13.34 -34.33
CA LYS A 104 -8.46 12.50 -35.18
C LYS A 104 -7.05 12.30 -34.59
N ALA A 105 -6.48 13.32 -33.96
CA ALA A 105 -5.14 13.27 -33.37
C ALA A 105 -5.03 12.22 -32.24
N VAL A 106 -6.11 12.03 -31.47
CA VAL A 106 -6.15 11.01 -30.40
C VAL A 106 -6.09 9.62 -31.03
N TRP A 107 -6.85 9.37 -32.09
CA TRP A 107 -6.84 8.09 -32.80
C TRP A 107 -5.50 7.80 -33.47
N GLU A 108 -4.91 8.78 -34.15
CA GLU A 108 -3.58 8.63 -34.75
C GLU A 108 -2.51 8.30 -33.68
N SER A 109 -2.62 8.90 -32.49
CA SER A 109 -1.73 8.56 -31.38
C SER A 109 -1.97 7.15 -30.84
N LEU A 110 -3.21 6.67 -30.80
CA LEU A 110 -3.53 5.30 -30.40
C LEU A 110 -3.05 4.27 -31.42
N GLU A 111 -3.18 4.54 -32.73
CA GLU A 111 -2.61 3.69 -33.78
C GLU A 111 -1.08 3.57 -33.65
N SER A 112 -0.40 4.68 -33.32
CA SER A 112 1.04 4.69 -33.02
C SER A 112 1.38 3.81 -31.82
N VAL A 113 0.58 3.86 -30.74
CA VAL A 113 0.73 2.97 -29.59
C VAL A 113 0.53 1.51 -29.96
N ILE A 114 -0.51 1.17 -30.72
CA ILE A 114 -0.79 -0.21 -31.14
C ILE A 114 0.36 -0.75 -31.98
N LYS A 115 0.89 0.05 -32.91
CA LYS A 115 2.05 -0.30 -33.71
C LYS A 115 3.29 -0.56 -32.84
N ALA A 116 3.59 0.35 -31.91
CA ALA A 116 4.74 0.21 -31.00
C ALA A 116 4.57 -1.00 -30.06
N LEU A 117 3.36 -1.24 -29.55
CA LEU A 117 3.01 -2.37 -28.70
C LEU A 117 3.25 -3.70 -29.42
N ASN A 118 2.84 -3.81 -30.69
CA ASN A 118 3.10 -5.01 -31.48
C ASN A 118 4.61 -5.26 -31.64
N VAL A 119 5.41 -4.23 -31.94
CA VAL A 119 6.87 -4.37 -32.02
C VAL A 119 7.46 -4.81 -30.67
N VAL A 120 6.98 -4.26 -29.55
CA VAL A 120 7.44 -4.67 -28.20
C VAL A 120 7.10 -6.13 -27.89
N ARG A 121 5.95 -6.62 -28.35
CA ARG A 121 5.53 -8.02 -28.15
C ARG A 121 6.39 -9.02 -28.91
N GLU A 122 6.98 -8.62 -30.04
CA GLU A 122 7.90 -9.48 -30.80
C GLU A 122 9.31 -9.57 -30.18
N ILE A 123 9.58 -8.87 -29.08
CA ILE A 123 10.85 -8.97 -28.37
C ILE A 123 10.89 -10.31 -27.63
N GLU A 124 11.74 -11.23 -28.07
CA GLU A 124 11.92 -12.54 -27.44
C GLU A 124 12.49 -12.41 -26.02
N GLU A 125 13.63 -11.71 -25.88
CA GLU A 125 14.34 -11.51 -24.62
C GLU A 125 14.25 -10.06 -24.14
N ASN A 126 13.83 -9.86 -22.89
CA ASN A 126 13.83 -8.53 -22.30
C ASN A 126 15.27 -7.99 -22.18
N PRO A 127 15.54 -6.75 -22.63
CA PRO A 127 16.85 -6.11 -22.48
C PRO A 127 17.39 -6.14 -21.04
N ASN A 128 16.51 -6.06 -20.04
CA ASN A 128 16.90 -6.17 -18.63
C ASN A 128 17.44 -7.56 -18.27
N ALA A 129 16.90 -8.63 -18.86
CA ALA A 129 17.40 -9.99 -18.66
C ALA A 129 18.81 -10.16 -19.21
N HIS A 130 19.08 -9.64 -20.41
CA HIS A 130 20.41 -9.67 -21.01
C HIS A 130 21.46 -8.97 -20.12
N ILE A 131 21.13 -7.80 -19.60
CA ILE A 131 22.02 -7.08 -18.67
C ILE A 131 22.18 -7.85 -17.35
N ALA A 132 21.10 -8.41 -16.80
CA ALA A 132 21.16 -9.19 -15.58
C ALA A 132 22.04 -10.44 -15.73
N LYS A 133 21.93 -11.17 -16.85
CA LYS A 133 22.80 -12.32 -17.16
C LYS A 133 24.27 -11.92 -17.22
N LYS A 134 24.59 -10.80 -17.86
CA LYS A 134 25.96 -10.27 -17.89
C LYS A 134 26.49 -9.96 -16.50
N ILE A 135 25.67 -9.37 -15.63
CA ILE A 135 26.04 -9.08 -14.24
C ILE A 135 26.22 -10.38 -13.46
N ILE A 136 25.31 -11.34 -13.59
CA ILE A 136 25.43 -12.64 -12.91
C ILE A 136 26.74 -13.33 -13.31
N ALA A 137 27.09 -13.30 -14.60
CA ALA A 137 28.32 -13.90 -15.11
C ALA A 137 29.61 -13.23 -14.62
N THR A 138 29.56 -12.05 -13.96
CA THR A 138 30.76 -11.46 -13.34
C THR A 138 31.06 -12.00 -11.95
N PHE A 139 30.11 -12.71 -11.32
CA PHE A 139 30.30 -13.35 -10.03
C PHE A 139 30.81 -14.78 -10.22
N GLY A 140 31.60 -15.27 -9.25
CA GLY A 140 32.09 -16.65 -9.26
C GLY A 140 30.99 -17.67 -8.96
N ASP A 141 31.16 -18.91 -9.42
CA ASP A 141 30.19 -20.00 -9.22
C ASP A 141 29.87 -20.30 -7.74
N ASP A 142 30.74 -19.90 -6.81
CA ASP A 142 30.61 -20.08 -5.36
C ASP A 142 29.96 -18.89 -4.64
N GLN A 143 29.58 -17.85 -5.38
CA GLN A 143 29.07 -16.60 -4.83
C GLN A 143 27.53 -16.57 -4.86
N ASP A 144 26.91 -16.28 -3.71
CA ASP A 144 25.47 -16.10 -3.63
C ASP A 144 25.07 -14.76 -4.26
N ILE A 145 24.09 -14.80 -5.15
CA ILE A 145 23.52 -13.62 -5.82
C ILE A 145 22.01 -13.63 -5.61
N ILE A 146 21.45 -12.50 -5.22
CA ILE A 146 20.01 -12.32 -5.15
C ILE A 146 19.52 -11.46 -6.31
N VAL A 147 18.50 -11.92 -7.00
CA VAL A 147 17.73 -11.15 -7.97
C VAL A 147 16.39 -10.79 -7.33
N THR A 148 16.06 -9.51 -7.29
CA THR A 148 14.80 -9.06 -6.69
C THR A 148 13.69 -8.93 -7.70
N ILE A 149 12.49 -9.35 -7.32
CA ILE A 149 11.26 -9.15 -8.10
C ILE A 149 10.18 -8.48 -7.25
N ARG A 150 9.28 -7.73 -7.86
CA ARG A 150 8.23 -7.00 -7.13
C ARG A 150 7.03 -7.85 -6.75
N ASN A 151 6.70 -8.82 -7.58
CA ASN A 151 5.52 -9.65 -7.43
C ASN A 151 5.90 -11.11 -7.64
N ARG A 152 5.37 -11.99 -6.78
CA ARG A 152 5.59 -13.44 -6.85
C ARG A 152 5.08 -14.05 -8.15
N SER A 153 4.09 -13.44 -8.80
CA SER A 153 3.60 -13.87 -10.12
C SER A 153 4.68 -13.83 -11.21
N LEU A 154 5.73 -13.01 -11.04
CA LEU A 154 6.83 -12.89 -12.00
C LEU A 154 7.92 -13.95 -11.80
N TRP A 155 7.81 -14.79 -10.77
CA TRP A 155 8.89 -15.67 -10.32
C TRP A 155 9.32 -16.66 -11.40
N GLU A 156 8.39 -17.45 -11.93
CA GLU A 156 8.70 -18.51 -12.89
C GLU A 156 9.27 -17.95 -14.20
N GLU A 157 8.68 -16.85 -14.69
CA GLU A 157 9.18 -16.19 -15.89
C GLU A 157 10.53 -15.51 -15.65
N THR A 158 10.78 -14.95 -14.47
CA THR A 158 12.12 -14.43 -14.12
C THR A 158 13.15 -15.55 -14.10
N GLN A 159 12.81 -16.68 -13.49
CA GLN A 159 13.68 -17.88 -13.45
C GLN A 159 14.01 -18.38 -14.85
N ARG A 160 13.01 -18.41 -15.75
CA ARG A 160 13.19 -18.76 -17.16
C ARG A 160 14.03 -17.73 -17.90
N ALA A 161 13.70 -16.45 -17.79
CA ALA A 161 14.35 -15.37 -18.51
C ALA A 161 15.83 -15.25 -18.16
N LEU A 162 16.20 -15.50 -16.90
CA LEU A 162 17.58 -15.45 -16.42
C LEU A 162 18.32 -16.80 -16.48
N ASP A 163 17.65 -17.86 -16.92
CA ASP A 163 18.16 -19.23 -16.92
C ASP A 163 18.69 -19.70 -15.56
N CYS A 164 18.00 -19.32 -14.47
CA CYS A 164 18.48 -19.62 -13.11
C CYS A 164 18.52 -21.12 -12.81
N ASN A 165 17.87 -21.97 -13.60
CA ASN A 165 17.94 -23.44 -13.42
C ASN A 165 19.33 -24.01 -13.71
N ASN A 166 20.10 -23.32 -14.55
CA ASN A 166 21.46 -23.71 -14.90
C ASN A 166 22.52 -22.98 -14.06
N LEU A 167 22.09 -22.00 -13.25
CA LEU A 167 22.97 -21.17 -12.45
C LEU A 167 22.94 -21.61 -10.99
N LYS A 168 24.11 -21.99 -10.46
CA LYS A 168 24.26 -22.25 -9.03
C LYS A 168 24.27 -20.91 -8.28
N ASN A 169 23.68 -20.90 -7.08
CA ASN A 169 23.76 -19.77 -6.15
C ASN A 169 23.08 -18.46 -6.60
N VAL A 170 22.13 -18.53 -7.56
CA VAL A 170 21.26 -17.41 -7.92
C VAL A 170 19.88 -17.60 -7.29
N TYR A 171 19.49 -16.68 -6.42
CA TYR A 171 18.21 -16.73 -5.70
C TYR A 171 17.30 -15.60 -6.15
N ILE A 172 16.06 -15.91 -6.49
CA ILE A 172 15.03 -14.90 -6.70
C ILE A 172 14.38 -14.60 -5.35
N LYS A 173 14.14 -13.33 -5.02
CA LYS A 173 13.51 -12.93 -3.75
C LYS A 173 12.61 -11.70 -3.93
N LEU A 174 11.60 -11.58 -3.08
CA LEU A 174 10.87 -10.34 -2.87
C LEU A 174 11.70 -9.38 -1.98
N PRO A 175 11.55 -8.05 -2.14
CA PRO A 175 12.20 -7.08 -1.26
C PRO A 175 11.98 -7.34 0.23
N SER A 176 10.78 -7.79 0.63
CA SER A 176 10.44 -8.11 2.02
C SER A 176 11.22 -9.30 2.58
N GLU A 177 11.65 -10.24 1.74
CA GLU A 177 12.37 -11.46 2.13
C GLU A 177 13.87 -11.20 2.35
N LEU A 178 14.39 -10.06 1.89
CA LEU A 178 15.81 -9.69 2.06
C LEU A 178 16.17 -9.43 3.53
N ARG A 179 15.15 -9.19 4.36
CA ARG A 179 15.24 -8.76 5.75
C ARG A 179 15.91 -9.77 6.66
N ASN A 180 15.66 -11.03 6.40
CA ASN A 180 16.18 -12.16 7.17
C ASN A 180 17.22 -12.95 6.35
N HIS A 181 17.68 -12.40 5.22
CA HIS A 181 18.64 -13.09 4.38
C HIS A 181 20.06 -12.90 4.92
N ARG A 182 20.86 -13.97 4.89
CA ARG A 182 22.30 -13.87 5.16
C ARG A 182 22.96 -12.92 4.13
N PRO A 183 24.03 -12.20 4.49
CA PRO A 183 24.75 -11.38 3.53
C PRO A 183 25.19 -12.19 2.30
N VAL A 184 24.99 -11.65 1.11
CA VAL A 184 25.36 -12.25 -0.18
C VAL A 184 26.42 -11.41 -0.91
N GLN A 185 26.92 -11.90 -2.02
CA GLN A 185 27.95 -11.23 -2.81
C GLN A 185 27.30 -10.17 -3.71
N GLY A 186 26.25 -10.55 -4.45
CA GLY A 186 25.57 -9.68 -5.40
C GLY A 186 24.08 -9.52 -5.12
N LEU A 187 23.55 -8.34 -5.38
CA LEU A 187 22.11 -8.04 -5.38
C LEU A 187 21.74 -7.32 -6.67
N ILE A 188 20.76 -7.83 -7.40
CA ILE A 188 20.26 -7.24 -8.64
C ILE A 188 18.85 -6.69 -8.42
N LEU A 189 18.68 -5.42 -8.76
CA LEU A 189 17.45 -4.65 -8.62
C LEU A 189 16.99 -4.17 -10.00
N PHE A 190 15.70 -4.20 -10.26
CA PHE A 190 15.14 -3.67 -11.51
C PHE A 190 14.33 -2.39 -11.27
N GLY A 191 14.68 -1.35 -12.03
CA GLY A 191 14.02 -0.04 -12.01
C GLY A 191 14.64 0.98 -11.05
N PRO A 192 14.07 2.21 -11.01
CA PRO A 192 14.57 3.30 -10.19
C PRO A 192 14.59 2.97 -8.68
N PRO A 193 15.65 3.37 -7.93
CA PRO A 193 15.74 3.11 -6.50
C PRO A 193 14.64 3.72 -5.63
N GLY A 194 14.08 4.87 -6.03
CA GLY A 194 12.95 5.50 -5.33
C GLY A 194 11.68 4.64 -5.31
N LEU A 195 11.56 3.67 -6.22
CA LEU A 195 10.43 2.74 -6.26
C LEU A 195 10.69 1.45 -5.46
N LEU A 196 11.85 1.34 -4.80
CA LEU A 196 12.15 0.31 -3.82
C LEU A 196 11.71 0.72 -2.42
N ASP A 197 11.24 1.96 -2.25
CA ASP A 197 10.48 2.40 -1.09
C ASP A 197 9.06 1.83 -1.18
N TYR A 198 8.95 0.51 -0.95
CA TYR A 198 7.69 -0.20 -1.04
C TYR A 198 6.89 0.03 0.23
N ARG A 199 5.73 0.70 0.16
CA ARG A 199 4.80 0.89 1.30
C ARG A 199 5.51 1.39 2.58
N SER A 200 6.33 2.43 2.47
CA SER A 200 7.10 2.99 3.60
C SER A 200 8.19 2.07 4.16
N GLN A 201 8.47 0.93 3.49
CA GLN A 201 9.53 0.03 3.84
C GLN A 201 10.77 0.41 3.02
N GLY A 202 11.55 1.38 3.54
CA GLY A 202 12.84 1.81 3.00
C GLY A 202 13.94 0.74 3.11
N PHE A 203 13.63 -0.45 2.61
CA PHE A 203 14.20 -1.72 3.06
C PHE A 203 15.62 -1.94 2.55
N LEU A 204 15.89 -1.49 1.33
CA LEU A 204 17.16 -1.75 0.64
C LEU A 204 18.28 -0.77 1.00
N ILE A 205 17.94 0.36 1.62
CA ILE A 205 18.93 1.43 1.92
C ILE A 205 19.43 1.35 3.36
N ARG A 206 18.69 0.68 4.28
CA ARG A 206 18.97 0.74 5.73
C ARG A 206 20.03 -0.25 6.24
N ALA A 207 20.39 -1.30 5.49
CA ALA A 207 21.57 -2.14 5.73
C ALA A 207 21.89 -3.00 4.50
N PRO A 208 23.15 -3.11 4.05
CA PRO A 208 23.47 -3.85 2.84
C PRO A 208 23.35 -5.37 3.08
N VAL A 209 22.37 -5.98 2.41
CA VAL A 209 22.23 -7.45 2.32
C VAL A 209 23.27 -8.04 1.36
N ALA A 210 23.93 -7.20 0.54
CA ALA A 210 24.94 -7.63 -0.42
C ALA A 210 26.18 -6.74 -0.40
N LYS A 211 27.33 -7.30 -0.83
CA LYS A 211 28.58 -6.55 -1.03
C LYS A 211 28.54 -5.67 -2.28
N GLU A 212 27.80 -6.08 -3.30
CA GLU A 212 27.60 -5.35 -4.54
C GLU A 212 26.11 -5.30 -4.87
N VAL A 213 25.62 -4.13 -5.26
CA VAL A 213 24.23 -3.86 -5.64
C VAL A 213 24.24 -3.32 -7.06
N SER A 214 23.62 -4.05 -7.97
CA SER A 214 23.45 -3.65 -9.36
C SER A 214 21.99 -3.27 -9.62
N ILE A 215 21.76 -2.04 -10.05
CA ILE A 215 20.45 -1.54 -10.42
C ILE A 215 20.37 -1.51 -11.94
N ILE A 216 19.43 -2.25 -12.53
CA ILE A 216 19.19 -2.31 -13.96
C ILE A 216 18.00 -1.44 -14.29
N MET A 217 18.17 -0.48 -15.21
CA MET A 217 17.12 0.46 -15.60
C MET A 217 17.07 0.59 -17.13
N GLN A 218 15.90 0.91 -17.66
CA GLN A 218 15.82 1.38 -19.04
C GLN A 218 16.33 2.83 -19.12
N ASN A 219 17.11 3.16 -20.14
CA ASN A 219 17.72 4.49 -20.30
C ASN A 219 16.69 5.63 -20.42
N HIS A 220 15.48 5.36 -20.92
CA HIS A 220 14.40 6.36 -21.02
C HIS A 220 13.58 6.55 -19.73
N GLU A 221 13.78 5.75 -18.67
CA GLU A 221 12.96 5.81 -17.45
C GLU A 221 13.31 7.00 -16.52
N CYS A 222 14.58 7.39 -16.43
CA CYS A 222 15.02 8.37 -15.44
C CYS A 222 16.30 9.08 -15.84
N SER A 223 16.34 10.37 -15.56
CA SER A 223 17.58 11.13 -15.37
C SER A 223 17.50 12.00 -14.14
N GLY A 224 18.67 12.39 -13.66
CA GLY A 224 18.80 13.22 -12.49
C GLY A 224 19.90 12.72 -11.57
N LYS A 225 19.74 13.04 -10.29
CA LYS A 225 20.67 12.65 -9.24
C LYS A 225 19.85 12.05 -8.12
N ILE A 226 20.19 10.84 -7.71
CA ILE A 226 19.60 10.21 -6.53
C ILE A 226 20.68 10.14 -5.44
N PRO A 227 20.35 10.46 -4.19
CA PRO A 227 21.31 10.30 -3.10
C PRO A 227 21.69 8.82 -2.99
N HIS A 228 22.99 8.57 -2.90
CA HIS A 228 23.58 7.23 -2.82
C HIS A 228 23.11 6.49 -1.56
N SER A 229 22.86 7.24 -0.48
CA SER A 229 22.30 6.74 0.77
C SER A 229 21.63 7.90 1.51
N LEU A 230 20.62 7.59 2.32
CA LEU A 230 20.06 8.56 3.28
C LEU A 230 21.10 9.02 4.32
N LEU A 231 22.14 8.22 4.55
CA LEU A 231 23.25 8.55 5.46
C LEU A 231 24.30 9.46 4.81
N HIS A 232 24.33 9.53 3.48
CA HIS A 232 25.27 10.31 2.69
C HIS A 232 24.54 11.06 1.56
N PRO A 233 23.59 11.95 1.88
CA PRO A 233 22.79 12.66 0.88
C PRO A 233 23.63 13.52 -0.07
N GLU A 234 24.85 13.89 0.34
CA GLU A 234 25.82 14.63 -0.47
C GLU A 234 26.43 13.80 -1.61
N LYS A 235 26.49 12.47 -1.46
CA LYS A 235 26.98 11.57 -2.51
C LYS A 235 25.81 11.23 -3.43
N MET A 236 25.86 11.69 -4.67
CA MET A 236 24.79 11.51 -5.65
C MET A 236 25.18 10.51 -6.73
N VAL A 237 24.33 9.51 -6.96
CA VAL A 237 24.41 8.66 -8.15
C VAL A 237 23.76 9.43 -9.30
N LYS A 238 24.56 9.75 -10.32
CA LYS A 238 24.07 10.44 -11.52
C LYS A 238 23.37 9.44 -12.42
N LEU A 239 22.12 9.71 -12.74
CA LEU A 239 21.33 8.94 -13.69
C LEU A 239 21.42 9.60 -15.06
N THR A 240 21.90 8.87 -16.06
CA THR A 240 21.96 9.29 -17.46
C THR A 240 20.76 8.73 -18.22
N GLY A 241 19.78 9.59 -18.50
CA GLY A 241 18.58 9.24 -19.25
C GLY A 241 17.82 10.48 -19.71
N ASP A 242 16.59 10.31 -20.17
CA ASP A 242 15.71 11.44 -20.48
C ASP A 242 15.18 12.09 -19.19
N LYS A 243 14.91 13.40 -19.18
CA LYS A 243 14.27 14.06 -18.03
C LYS A 243 12.99 13.31 -17.71
N PRO A 244 12.76 12.90 -16.44
CA PRO A 244 11.49 12.32 -16.09
C PRO A 244 10.42 13.36 -16.43
N SER A 245 9.58 13.04 -17.42
CA SER A 245 8.22 13.56 -17.45
C SER A 245 7.70 13.18 -16.07
N LEU A 246 7.34 14.19 -15.26
CA LEU A 246 6.81 14.08 -13.88
C LEU A 246 6.54 12.62 -13.56
N LEU A 247 7.30 12.03 -12.64
CA LEU A 247 6.89 10.80 -11.97
C LEU A 247 5.38 10.93 -11.84
N VAL A 248 4.63 10.22 -12.66
CA VAL A 248 3.21 10.09 -12.42
C VAL A 248 3.28 9.52 -11.03
N ASP A 249 2.87 10.32 -10.05
CA ASP A 249 2.69 9.87 -8.68
C ASP A 249 1.84 8.63 -8.88
N LEU A 250 2.51 7.48 -8.90
CA LEU A 250 1.88 6.19 -8.97
C LEU A 250 1.30 6.13 -7.57
N ASP A 251 0.12 6.74 -7.42
CA ASP A 251 -0.71 6.62 -6.25
C ASP A 251 -0.69 5.11 -5.97
N PRO A 252 -0.21 4.66 -4.80
CA PRO A 252 -0.12 3.25 -4.47
C PRO A 252 -1.44 2.49 -4.69
N LYS A 253 -2.56 3.21 -4.87
CA LYS A 253 -3.87 2.69 -5.32
C LYS A 253 -3.91 2.08 -6.73
N TYR A 254 -2.94 2.33 -7.62
CA TYR A 254 -3.01 1.93 -9.03
C TYR A 254 -1.96 0.92 -9.49
N GLU A 255 -1.31 0.19 -8.57
CA GLU A 255 -0.94 -1.19 -8.92
C GLU A 255 -2.24 -1.96 -9.24
N PRO A 256 -2.26 -2.91 -10.18
CA PRO A 256 -3.40 -3.80 -10.33
C PRO A 256 -3.46 -4.72 -9.09
N ALA A 257 -3.93 -4.18 -7.97
CA ALA A 257 -4.91 -4.91 -7.20
C ALA A 257 -6.16 -4.93 -8.09
N VAL A 258 -6.72 -6.11 -8.27
CA VAL A 258 -8.13 -6.25 -8.62
C VAL A 258 -8.91 -5.22 -7.75
N PHE A 259 -9.39 -4.15 -8.40
CA PHE A 259 -10.17 -3.02 -7.87
C PHE A 259 -9.54 -2.14 -6.77
N LEU A 260 -9.59 -0.81 -6.97
CA LEU A 260 -10.47 0.10 -6.21
C LEU A 260 -10.36 1.54 -6.75
N ALA A 261 -11.47 2.04 -7.29
CA ALA A 261 -11.63 3.43 -7.69
C ALA A 261 -11.76 4.35 -6.46
N GLN A 262 -10.94 5.41 -6.38
CA GLN A 262 -11.32 6.67 -5.71
C GLN A 262 -10.69 7.89 -6.42
N LYS A 263 -11.57 8.77 -6.91
CA LYS A 263 -11.28 10.11 -7.45
C LYS A 263 -10.38 10.91 -6.50
N SER A 264 -9.32 11.52 -7.02
CA SER A 264 -8.61 12.63 -6.37
C SER A 264 -9.23 13.97 -6.78
N ILE A 265 -9.25 14.88 -5.81
CA ILE A 265 -9.62 16.30 -5.92
C ILE A 265 -8.29 17.07 -6.05
N GLN A 266 -8.26 18.05 -6.95
CA GLN A 266 -7.12 18.96 -7.20
C GLN A 266 -6.73 19.77 -5.95
N PRO A 267 -5.43 19.96 -5.63
CA PRO A 267 -5.01 20.92 -4.63
C PRO A 267 -4.97 22.33 -5.21
N LYS A 268 -5.56 23.30 -4.49
CA LYS A 268 -5.30 24.74 -4.67
C LYS A 268 -4.35 25.23 -3.58
N ASP A 269 -3.35 25.99 -4.03
CA ASP A 269 -2.48 26.97 -3.36
C ASP A 269 -2.06 26.73 -1.89
N SER A 270 -0.75 26.50 -1.74
CA SER A 270 -0.03 26.23 -0.51
C SER A 270 0.50 27.50 0.17
N SER A 271 -0.38 28.34 0.72
CA SER A 271 0.07 29.49 1.52
C SER A 271 -0.74 29.80 2.78
N SER A 272 -1.69 28.95 3.20
CA SER A 272 -2.56 29.21 4.37
C SER A 272 -2.44 28.23 5.55
N TRP A 273 -1.76 27.09 5.38
CA TRP A 273 -1.92 25.92 6.27
C TRP A 273 -1.23 26.02 7.64
N LEU A 274 -0.28 26.94 7.83
CA LEU A 274 0.42 27.09 9.12
C LEU A 274 -0.47 27.68 10.23
N SER A 275 -1.60 28.31 9.88
CA SER A 275 -2.54 28.88 10.87
C SER A 275 -3.68 27.93 11.28
N GLU A 276 -3.87 26.81 10.56
CA GLU A 276 -4.90 25.82 10.88
C GLU A 276 -4.37 24.66 11.73
N ILE A 277 -3.05 24.44 11.77
CA ILE A 277 -2.42 23.40 12.61
C ILE A 277 -2.51 23.75 14.10
N ASP A 278 -2.56 25.04 14.46
CA ASP A 278 -2.78 25.48 15.85
C ASP A 278 -4.24 25.36 16.32
N SER A 279 -5.16 24.91 15.45
CA SER A 279 -6.58 24.69 15.80
C SER A 279 -6.92 23.22 16.10
N PHE A 280 -5.93 22.33 16.13
CA PHE A 280 -6.12 21.01 16.71
C PHE A 280 -6.49 21.20 18.19
N SER A 281 -7.76 20.93 18.49
CA SER A 281 -8.27 20.69 19.83
C SER A 281 -7.17 20.00 20.62
N SER A 282 -6.70 20.64 21.69
CA SER A 282 -5.76 20.04 22.64
C SER A 282 -6.36 18.72 23.11
N MET A 283 -6.00 17.61 22.45
CA MET A 283 -6.36 16.29 22.95
C MET A 283 -5.50 16.13 24.19
N GLU A 284 -6.17 16.05 25.33
CA GLU A 284 -5.49 15.86 26.60
C GLU A 284 -4.65 14.59 26.50
N PRO A 285 -3.37 14.65 26.92
CA PRO A 285 -2.54 13.44 26.96
C PRO A 285 -3.19 12.42 27.89
N GLU A 286 -3.08 11.16 27.52
CA GLU A 286 -3.67 10.04 28.24
C GLU A 286 -2.55 9.16 28.80
N VAL A 287 -2.75 8.64 30.01
CA VAL A 287 -1.77 7.77 30.67
C VAL A 287 -1.74 6.42 29.95
N CYS A 288 -0.57 6.07 29.43
CA CYS A 288 -0.36 4.90 28.59
C CYS A 288 0.87 4.11 29.03
N LEU A 289 0.83 2.81 28.80
CA LEU A 289 1.93 1.89 29.04
C LEU A 289 2.76 1.72 27.76
N PRO A 290 4.04 2.13 27.74
CA PRO A 290 4.93 1.91 26.61
C PRO A 290 5.42 0.47 26.58
N VAL A 291 5.26 -0.20 25.45
CA VAL A 291 5.64 -1.60 25.28
C VAL A 291 6.59 -1.74 24.09
N ALA A 292 7.74 -2.33 24.37
CA ALA A 292 8.72 -2.75 23.38
C ALA A 292 8.37 -4.14 22.85
N LEU A 293 8.21 -4.22 21.53
CA LEU A 293 7.83 -5.41 20.80
C LEU A 293 9.01 -5.92 19.95
N GLY A 294 9.02 -7.23 19.71
CA GLY A 294 9.95 -7.88 18.81
C GLY A 294 9.93 -7.30 17.38
N GLY A 295 11.04 -7.46 16.67
CA GLY A 295 11.22 -6.82 15.36
C GLY A 295 11.51 -5.32 15.42
N ASN A 296 12.06 -4.83 16.54
CA ASN A 296 12.37 -3.42 16.80
C ASN A 296 11.14 -2.50 16.74
N LYS A 297 9.98 -2.99 17.19
CA LYS A 297 8.71 -2.25 17.21
C LYS A 297 8.36 -1.76 18.60
N GLY A 298 7.49 -0.75 18.69
CA GLY A 298 6.94 -0.21 19.94
C GLY A 298 5.46 0.09 19.79
N ILE A 299 4.74 0.13 20.92
CA ILE A 299 3.33 0.52 21.00
C ILE A 299 3.04 1.17 22.35
N TYR A 300 2.14 2.16 22.38
CA TYR A 300 1.56 2.69 23.61
C TYR A 300 0.18 2.07 23.84
N LEU A 301 -0.05 1.49 25.03
CA LEU A 301 -1.31 0.85 25.39
C LEU A 301 -2.03 1.65 26.47
N LYS A 302 -3.31 1.96 26.25
CA LYS A 302 -4.13 2.62 27.26
C LYS A 302 -4.45 1.64 28.40
N GLU A 303 -4.20 2.01 29.65
CA GLU A 303 -4.29 1.12 30.82
C GLU A 303 -5.68 0.49 31.02
N ASP A 304 -6.74 1.21 30.66
CA ASP A 304 -8.13 0.77 30.83
C ASP A 304 -8.63 -0.15 29.70
N THR A 305 -7.83 -0.34 28.65
CA THR A 305 -8.24 -0.99 27.41
C THR A 305 -7.65 -2.39 27.35
N PRO A 306 -8.46 -3.45 27.48
CA PRO A 306 -7.88 -4.77 27.56
C PRO A 306 -7.33 -5.23 26.20
N ILE A 307 -6.24 -5.99 26.27
CA ILE A 307 -5.44 -6.45 25.15
C ILE A 307 -5.55 -7.96 24.96
N LEU A 308 -5.15 -8.45 23.79
CA LEU A 308 -5.19 -9.87 23.45
C LEU A 308 -3.79 -10.47 23.48
N VAL A 309 -3.63 -11.55 24.22
CA VAL A 309 -2.37 -12.29 24.33
C VAL A 309 -2.57 -13.75 23.92
N ALA A 310 -1.65 -14.29 23.13
CA ALA A 310 -1.64 -15.70 22.78
C ALA A 310 -1.05 -16.53 23.93
N GLN A 311 -1.74 -17.60 24.31
CA GLN A 311 -1.27 -18.57 25.28
C GLN A 311 -0.61 -19.74 24.55
N VAL A 312 0.58 -20.13 24.97
CA VAL A 312 1.37 -21.18 24.31
C VAL A 312 1.72 -22.31 25.26
N LYS A 313 1.97 -23.50 24.70
CA LYS A 313 2.49 -24.65 25.44
C LYS A 313 3.74 -25.18 24.76
N SER A 314 4.89 -25.09 25.41
CA SER A 314 6.14 -25.64 24.86
C SER A 314 6.12 -27.17 24.94
N LYS A 315 6.33 -27.83 23.79
CA LYS A 315 6.50 -29.28 23.71
C LYS A 315 7.60 -29.60 22.71
N ASP A 316 8.69 -30.21 23.20
CA ASP A 316 9.87 -30.65 22.46
C ASP A 316 10.55 -29.54 21.63
N SER A 317 10.01 -29.19 20.46
CA SER A 317 10.52 -28.17 19.55
C SER A 317 9.44 -27.27 18.92
N GLU A 318 8.20 -27.41 19.39
CA GLU A 318 7.05 -26.64 18.94
C GLU A 318 6.49 -25.78 20.07
N THR A 319 5.92 -24.65 19.69
CA THR A 319 5.24 -23.73 20.61
C THR A 319 3.82 -23.46 20.10
N PRO A 320 2.93 -24.49 20.10
CA PRO A 320 1.56 -24.33 19.68
C PRO A 320 0.82 -23.34 20.57
N CYS A 321 0.03 -22.48 19.94
CA CYS A 321 -0.97 -21.66 20.60
C CYS A 321 -2.12 -22.54 21.12
N VAL A 322 -2.35 -22.53 22.42
CA VAL A 322 -3.40 -23.30 23.09
C VAL A 322 -4.64 -22.46 23.43
N GLY A 323 -4.54 -21.14 23.30
CA GLY A 323 -5.61 -20.22 23.66
C GLY A 323 -5.27 -18.78 23.34
N VAL A 324 -6.29 -17.92 23.40
CA VAL A 324 -6.12 -16.46 23.37
C VAL A 324 -6.84 -15.90 24.59
N ALA A 325 -6.11 -15.16 25.41
CA ALA A 325 -6.64 -14.50 26.59
C ALA A 325 -6.81 -13.00 26.33
N LYS A 326 -7.79 -12.41 27.00
CA LYS A 326 -7.95 -10.96 27.09
C LYS A 326 -7.50 -10.55 28.50
N ILE A 327 -6.45 -9.73 28.58
CA ILE A 327 -5.84 -9.28 29.85
C ILE A 327 -5.82 -7.75 29.90
N HIS A 328 -5.65 -7.16 31.06
CA HIS A 328 -5.33 -5.73 31.15
C HIS A 328 -3.84 -5.47 30.81
N PRO A 329 -3.48 -4.26 30.33
CA PRO A 329 -2.09 -3.92 30.02
C PRO A 329 -1.13 -4.00 31.21
N ASP A 330 -1.60 -3.74 32.43
CA ASP A 330 -0.82 -3.85 33.67
C ASP A 330 -0.44 -5.31 34.02
N GLU A 331 -1.20 -6.28 33.52
CA GLU A 331 -0.89 -7.71 33.59
C GLU A 331 0.09 -8.17 32.49
N LEU A 332 0.51 -7.28 31.58
CA LEU A 332 1.41 -7.62 30.48
C LEU A 332 2.85 -7.75 30.99
N GLU A 333 3.48 -8.90 30.72
CA GLU A 333 4.87 -9.15 31.08
C GLU A 333 5.75 -9.34 29.84
N SER A 334 7.07 -9.23 30.04
CA SER A 334 8.05 -9.70 29.05
C SER A 334 7.82 -11.18 28.72
N ASP A 335 8.19 -11.58 27.51
CA ASP A 335 8.02 -12.92 26.95
C ASP A 335 6.57 -13.34 26.63
N MET A 336 5.57 -12.49 26.95
CA MET A 336 4.21 -12.69 26.46
C MET A 336 4.08 -12.40 24.96
N LEU A 337 3.04 -12.96 24.33
CA LEU A 337 2.78 -12.83 22.89
C LEU A 337 1.57 -11.93 22.62
N LEU A 338 1.79 -10.65 22.34
CA LEU A 338 0.75 -9.65 22.09
C LEU A 338 0.18 -9.77 20.67
N ILE A 339 -1.15 -9.82 20.54
CA ILE A 339 -1.84 -9.89 19.25
C ILE A 339 -2.35 -8.50 18.84
N ARG A 340 -1.91 -7.99 17.69
CA ARG A 340 -2.38 -6.73 17.10
C ARG A 340 -2.87 -6.91 15.68
N THR A 341 -3.86 -6.12 15.30
CA THR A 341 -4.26 -6.01 13.88
C THR A 341 -3.28 -5.07 13.19
N THR A 342 -2.60 -5.53 12.15
CA THR A 342 -1.56 -4.76 11.46
C THR A 342 -1.97 -4.32 10.06
N THR A 343 -2.94 -4.98 9.42
CA THR A 343 -3.55 -4.52 8.15
C THR A 343 -5.02 -4.90 8.00
N GLY A 344 -5.78 -4.14 7.18
CA GLY A 344 -7.04 -4.60 6.55
C GLY A 344 -8.28 -4.72 7.46
N GLY A 345 -8.20 -4.33 8.72
CA GLY A 345 -9.29 -4.49 9.69
C GLY A 345 -10.57 -3.72 9.34
N GLY A 346 -10.49 -2.59 8.62
CA GLY A 346 -11.65 -1.78 8.22
C GLY A 346 -12.26 -2.21 6.88
N ASP A 347 -11.41 -2.62 5.93
CA ASP A 347 -11.81 -2.84 4.54
C ASP A 347 -12.69 -4.09 4.37
N GLN A 348 -12.47 -5.12 5.20
CA GLN A 348 -13.22 -6.38 5.16
C GLN A 348 -14.50 -6.37 6.01
N VAL A 349 -14.64 -5.42 6.94
CA VAL A 349 -15.84 -5.32 7.78
C VAL A 349 -17.06 -4.96 6.94
N ARG A 350 -16.88 -4.12 5.91
CA ARG A 350 -17.99 -3.69 5.06
C ARG A 350 -18.57 -4.83 4.19
N PRO A 351 -17.77 -5.57 3.39
CA PRO A 351 -18.27 -6.72 2.64
C PRO A 351 -18.93 -7.78 3.54
N TYR A 352 -18.33 -8.06 4.69
CA TYR A 352 -18.87 -9.04 5.64
C TYR A 352 -20.16 -8.55 6.31
N ALA A 353 -20.26 -7.26 6.64
CA ALA A 353 -21.51 -6.66 7.12
C ALA A 353 -22.61 -6.72 6.07
N ASP A 354 -22.28 -6.51 4.79
CA ASP A 354 -23.26 -6.61 3.70
C ASP A 354 -23.73 -8.08 3.52
N LEU A 355 -22.85 -9.07 3.74
CA LEU A 355 -23.23 -10.49 3.80
C LEU A 355 -24.23 -10.76 4.94
N LEU A 356 -23.97 -10.24 6.14
CA LEU A 356 -24.86 -10.39 7.30
C LEU A 356 -26.24 -9.74 7.07
N LEU A 357 -26.28 -8.62 6.35
CA LEU A 357 -27.53 -7.94 5.98
C LEU A 357 -28.28 -8.64 4.82
N GLY A 358 -27.59 -9.51 4.09
CA GLY A 358 -28.14 -10.27 2.96
C GLY A 358 -28.77 -9.37 1.90
N LYS A 359 -29.95 -9.77 1.40
CA LYS A 359 -30.66 -9.04 0.33
C LYS A 359 -31.02 -7.59 0.69
N LYS A 360 -31.08 -7.24 1.98
CA LYS A 360 -31.41 -5.88 2.44
C LYS A 360 -30.21 -4.94 2.42
N ALA A 361 -28.98 -5.45 2.30
CA ALA A 361 -27.77 -4.66 2.33
C ALA A 361 -27.81 -3.50 1.31
N ARG A 362 -28.13 -3.83 0.06
CA ARG A 362 -28.22 -2.85 -1.03
C ARG A 362 -29.22 -1.74 -0.74
N HIS A 363 -30.43 -2.09 -0.31
CA HIS A 363 -31.48 -1.13 0.03
C HIS A 363 -31.02 -0.16 1.14
N TYR A 364 -30.45 -0.69 2.22
CA TYR A 364 -29.96 0.14 3.32
C TYR A 364 -28.81 1.05 2.90
N ARG A 365 -27.88 0.55 2.07
CA ARG A 365 -26.79 1.38 1.54
C ARG A 365 -27.30 2.49 0.64
N GLU A 366 -28.27 2.21 -0.22
CA GLU A 366 -28.89 3.21 -1.11
C GLU A 366 -29.57 4.33 -0.32
N LEU A 367 -30.30 4.01 0.77
CA LEU A 367 -30.89 4.99 1.67
C LEU A 367 -29.84 5.89 2.33
N LEU A 368 -28.75 5.29 2.85
CA LEU A 368 -27.68 6.04 3.50
C LEU A 368 -26.89 6.89 2.51
N ASP A 369 -26.63 6.38 1.30
CA ASP A 369 -25.94 7.13 0.26
C ASP A 369 -26.81 8.27 -0.29
N GLY A 370 -28.13 8.11 -0.29
CA GLY A 370 -29.09 9.12 -0.76
C GLY A 370 -28.95 10.45 -0.02
N TRP A 371 -29.08 10.44 1.31
CA TRP A 371 -28.98 11.68 2.08
C TRP A 371 -27.55 12.24 2.09
N LYS A 372 -26.52 11.39 2.08
CA LYS A 372 -25.11 11.81 1.98
C LYS A 372 -24.81 12.50 0.66
N ARG A 373 -25.40 12.03 -0.44
CA ARG A 373 -25.27 12.66 -1.76
C ARG A 373 -25.94 14.04 -1.77
N ALA A 374 -27.11 14.16 -1.15
CA ALA A 374 -27.78 15.45 -0.98
C ALA A 374 -26.95 16.43 -0.13
N LEU A 375 -26.36 15.95 0.97
CA LEU A 375 -25.46 16.76 1.80
C LEU A 375 -24.21 17.20 1.05
N ARG A 376 -23.54 16.29 0.33
CA ARG A 376 -22.39 16.62 -0.52
C ARG A 376 -22.71 17.68 -1.55
N LYS A 377 -23.89 17.61 -2.18
CA LYS A 377 -24.35 18.65 -3.12
C LYS A 377 -24.48 20.01 -2.45
N LYS A 378 -24.98 20.08 -1.21
CA LYS A 378 -25.05 21.34 -0.44
C LYS A 378 -23.65 21.87 -0.11
N VAL A 379 -22.74 21.01 0.34
CA VAL A 379 -21.35 21.39 0.65
C VAL A 379 -20.62 21.90 -0.59
N GLY A 380 -20.78 21.24 -1.74
CA GLY A 380 -20.20 21.70 -3.00
C GLY A 380 -20.74 23.06 -3.48
N SER A 381 -21.90 23.49 -2.99
CA SER A 381 -22.51 24.78 -3.36
C SER A 381 -22.27 25.93 -2.37
N LEU A 382 -21.98 25.63 -1.10
CA LEU A 382 -21.98 26.62 -0.01
C LEU A 382 -20.74 26.56 0.89
N GLU A 383 -19.79 25.65 0.63
CA GLU A 383 -18.69 25.29 1.53
C GLU A 383 -19.15 24.62 2.85
N ALA A 384 -18.26 23.83 3.46
CA ALA A 384 -18.60 22.99 4.60
C ALA A 384 -18.90 23.80 5.88
N SER A 385 -18.19 24.92 6.10
CA SER A 385 -18.36 25.82 7.25
C SER A 385 -19.76 26.49 7.28
N VAL A 386 -20.23 26.96 6.13
CA VAL A 386 -21.57 27.56 5.99
C VAL A 386 -22.65 26.49 6.15
N VAL A 387 -22.45 25.30 5.57
CA VAL A 387 -23.37 24.18 5.75
C VAL A 387 -23.45 23.77 7.22
N ALA A 388 -22.33 23.73 7.95
CA ALA A 388 -22.31 23.45 9.39
C ALA A 388 -23.16 24.47 10.18
N THR A 389 -23.01 25.76 9.86
CA THR A 389 -23.83 26.83 10.49
C THR A 389 -25.31 26.67 10.16
N LYS A 390 -25.67 26.37 8.91
CA LYS A 390 -27.08 26.12 8.54
C LYS A 390 -27.64 24.88 9.24
N LEU A 391 -26.85 23.82 9.38
CA LEU A 391 -27.24 22.60 10.10
C LEU A 391 -27.50 22.86 11.59
N ARG A 392 -26.66 23.68 12.25
CA ARG A 392 -26.90 24.10 13.64
C ARG A 392 -28.25 24.80 13.80
N ASN A 393 -28.61 25.68 12.86
CA ASN A 393 -29.91 26.35 12.84
C ASN A 393 -31.09 25.39 12.63
N HIS A 394 -30.85 24.18 12.13
CA HIS A 394 -31.86 23.12 11.95
C HIS A 394 -31.81 22.08 13.09
N GLY A 395 -31.16 22.39 14.22
CA GLY A 395 -31.12 21.55 15.42
C GLY A 395 -29.93 20.59 15.50
N CYS A 396 -29.02 20.59 14.53
CA CYS A 396 -27.84 19.73 14.53
C CYS A 396 -26.70 20.38 15.34
N ARG A 397 -26.73 20.24 16.67
CA ARG A 397 -25.82 20.95 17.59
C ARG A 397 -24.34 20.63 17.36
N ILE A 398 -24.03 19.37 17.03
CA ILE A 398 -22.66 18.91 16.79
C ILE A 398 -22.14 19.22 15.39
N ALA A 399 -22.87 19.98 14.56
CA ALA A 399 -22.42 20.34 13.22
C ALA A 399 -21.26 21.35 13.28
N THR A 400 -20.05 20.82 13.25
CA THR A 400 -18.81 21.53 12.92
C THR A 400 -18.46 21.30 11.46
N GLU A 401 -17.58 22.13 10.89
CA GLU A 401 -17.08 21.93 9.53
C GLU A 401 -16.51 20.50 9.35
N GLN A 402 -15.67 20.07 10.29
CA GLN A 402 -15.08 18.73 10.26
C GLN A 402 -16.13 17.63 10.29
N ASN A 403 -17.16 17.76 11.14
CA ASN A 403 -18.24 16.78 11.21
C ASN A 403 -19.03 16.73 9.89
N VAL A 404 -19.29 17.87 9.26
CA VAL A 404 -19.94 17.91 7.95
C VAL A 404 -19.09 17.22 6.88
N ARG A 405 -17.78 17.43 6.87
CA ARG A 405 -16.84 16.73 5.98
C ARG A 405 -16.85 15.22 6.25
N ASN A 406 -16.83 14.81 7.52
CA ASN A 406 -16.91 13.40 7.93
C ASN A 406 -18.23 12.72 7.52
N TRP A 407 -19.36 13.42 7.64
CA TRP A 407 -20.68 12.91 7.22
C TRP A 407 -20.80 12.78 5.70
N CYS A 408 -20.11 13.65 4.95
CA CYS A 408 -19.99 13.54 3.49
C CYS A 408 -19.17 12.34 3.02
N ASN A 409 -18.28 11.79 3.87
CA ASN A 409 -17.46 10.63 3.54
C ASN A 409 -18.35 9.37 3.37
N SER A 410 -18.12 8.61 2.30
CA SER A 410 -18.85 7.36 2.02
C SER A 410 -18.48 6.21 2.95
N GLN A 411 -17.37 6.31 3.69
CA GLN A 411 -16.93 5.29 4.65
C GLN A 411 -17.60 5.41 6.02
N THR A 412 -18.17 6.56 6.36
CA THR A 412 -18.95 6.68 7.60
C THR A 412 -20.34 6.06 7.39
N ILE A 413 -21.02 5.63 8.45
CA ILE A 413 -22.40 5.08 8.32
C ILE A 413 -23.41 6.22 8.48
N ALA A 414 -23.40 6.85 9.65
CA ALA A 414 -24.26 7.96 10.06
C ALA A 414 -23.65 8.64 11.30
N PRO A 415 -24.11 9.83 11.69
CA PRO A 415 -23.70 10.46 12.96
C PRO A 415 -23.87 9.52 14.15
N LYS A 416 -23.00 9.67 15.16
CA LYS A 416 -23.03 8.85 16.40
C LYS A 416 -24.36 9.05 17.13
N GLU A 417 -24.73 10.30 17.37
CA GLU A 417 -26.03 10.72 17.89
C GLU A 417 -27.07 10.68 16.78
N LEU A 418 -27.65 9.50 16.54
CA LEU A 418 -28.42 9.24 15.34
C LEU A 418 -29.72 10.06 15.28
N ASP A 419 -30.54 10.04 16.33
CA ASP A 419 -31.94 10.48 16.19
C ASP A 419 -32.08 11.99 15.97
N GLU A 420 -31.50 12.82 16.85
CA GLU A 420 -31.59 14.28 16.75
C GLU A 420 -30.72 14.86 15.63
N THR A 421 -29.46 14.41 15.53
CA THR A 421 -28.50 14.92 14.53
C THR A 421 -28.95 14.57 13.13
N LEU A 422 -29.33 13.32 12.87
CA LEU A 422 -29.78 12.93 11.53
C LEU A 422 -31.10 13.63 11.17
N LEU A 423 -32.01 13.82 12.13
CA LEU A 423 -33.24 14.58 11.88
C LEU A 423 -32.93 16.02 11.47
N GLY A 424 -32.03 16.70 12.18
CA GLY A 424 -31.61 18.06 11.82
C GLY A 424 -30.96 18.14 10.43
N ILE A 425 -30.14 17.16 10.08
CA ILE A 425 -29.56 17.03 8.74
C ILE A 425 -30.66 16.83 7.69
N LEU A 426 -31.58 15.90 7.92
CA LEU A 426 -32.64 15.59 6.94
C LEU A 426 -33.64 16.75 6.79
N LYS A 427 -33.93 17.51 7.84
CA LYS A 427 -34.72 18.76 7.76
C LYS A 427 -34.05 19.78 6.84
N TYR A 428 -32.76 20.04 7.04
CA TYR A 428 -31.99 20.94 6.18
C TYR A 428 -31.97 20.49 4.71
N LEU A 429 -32.01 19.18 4.47
CA LEU A 429 -32.05 18.59 3.12
C LEU A 429 -33.46 18.49 2.51
N GLY A 430 -34.52 18.78 3.26
CA GLY A 430 -35.91 18.58 2.83
C GLY A 430 -36.32 17.10 2.75
N MET A 431 -35.65 16.22 3.50
CA MET A 431 -35.81 14.76 3.48
C MET A 431 -36.38 14.21 4.81
N GLU A 432 -36.96 15.07 5.65
CA GLU A 432 -37.46 14.72 6.98
C GLU A 432 -38.47 13.55 6.99
N ARG A 433 -39.28 13.41 5.93
CA ARG A 433 -40.24 12.31 5.79
C ARG A 433 -39.58 10.92 5.74
N GLN A 434 -38.30 10.86 5.34
CA GLN A 434 -37.53 9.63 5.24
C GLN A 434 -36.75 9.32 6.53
N HIS A 435 -36.85 10.16 7.56
CA HIS A 435 -36.05 10.02 8.79
C HIS A 435 -36.17 8.64 9.44
N ARG A 436 -37.38 8.10 9.55
CA ARG A 436 -37.62 6.78 10.15
C ARG A 436 -36.89 5.68 9.38
N GLU A 437 -36.96 5.68 8.05
CA GLU A 437 -36.38 4.65 7.20
C GLU A 437 -34.85 4.72 7.17
N ILE A 438 -34.30 5.93 7.02
CA ILE A 438 -32.84 6.15 7.01
C ILE A 438 -32.23 5.85 8.38
N SER A 439 -32.91 6.23 9.48
CA SER A 439 -32.46 5.91 10.83
C SER A 439 -32.43 4.40 11.06
N GLU A 440 -33.46 3.69 10.60
CA GLU A 440 -33.49 2.24 10.70
C GLU A 440 -32.36 1.59 9.88
N ALA A 441 -32.17 2.02 8.62
CA ALA A 441 -31.06 1.57 7.79
C ALA A 441 -29.70 1.81 8.46
N ALA A 442 -29.50 2.98 9.09
CA ALA A 442 -28.26 3.30 9.80
C ALA A 442 -28.01 2.36 10.99
N ARG A 443 -29.05 2.05 11.78
CA ARG A 443 -28.94 1.10 12.90
C ARG A 443 -28.60 -0.31 12.43
N GLN A 444 -29.31 -0.79 11.40
CA GLN A 444 -29.06 -2.12 10.82
C GLN A 444 -27.64 -2.24 10.28
N VAL A 445 -27.18 -1.26 9.49
CA VAL A 445 -25.83 -1.26 8.93
C VAL A 445 -24.76 -1.18 10.02
N ARG A 446 -24.99 -0.38 11.08
CA ARG A 446 -24.07 -0.26 12.22
C ARG A 446 -24.00 -1.56 13.01
N GLY A 447 -25.14 -2.18 13.31
CA GLY A 447 -25.19 -3.47 14.01
C GLY A 447 -24.52 -4.59 13.21
N ALA A 448 -24.73 -4.63 11.89
CA ALA A 448 -24.04 -5.56 11.01
C ALA A 448 -22.53 -5.29 10.96
N HIS A 449 -22.08 -4.03 10.92
CA HIS A 449 -20.65 -3.67 11.00
C HIS A 449 -20.01 -4.18 12.29
N GLN A 450 -20.66 -3.94 13.43
CA GLN A 450 -20.18 -4.41 14.73
C GLN A 450 -20.11 -5.94 14.78
N SER A 451 -21.18 -6.61 14.30
CA SER A 451 -21.24 -8.06 14.24
C SER A 451 -20.17 -8.65 13.31
N ALA A 452 -19.95 -8.03 12.16
CA ALA A 452 -18.91 -8.40 11.20
C ALA A 452 -17.52 -8.28 11.82
N GLY A 453 -17.23 -7.17 12.50
CA GLY A 453 -15.97 -6.99 13.23
C GLY A 453 -15.73 -8.09 14.27
N VAL A 454 -16.75 -8.43 15.06
CA VAL A 454 -16.68 -9.51 16.07
C VAL A 454 -16.47 -10.88 15.40
N GLN A 455 -17.20 -11.19 14.33
CA GLN A 455 -17.08 -12.48 13.65
C GLN A 455 -15.74 -12.64 12.93
N LEU A 456 -15.29 -11.61 12.22
CA LEU A 456 -13.95 -11.58 11.60
C LEU A 456 -12.87 -11.74 12.66
N GLN A 457 -12.98 -11.04 13.79
CA GLN A 457 -12.06 -11.22 14.91
C GLN A 457 -12.04 -12.68 15.39
N LYS A 458 -13.20 -13.31 15.60
CA LYS A 458 -13.28 -14.73 15.99
C LYS A 458 -12.64 -15.65 14.95
N LEU A 459 -12.85 -15.42 13.65
CA LEU A 459 -12.25 -16.22 12.59
C LEU A 459 -10.72 -16.17 12.62
N VAL A 460 -10.15 -14.96 12.78
CA VAL A 460 -8.68 -14.83 12.87
C VAL A 460 -8.14 -15.44 14.17
N LEU A 461 -8.83 -15.25 15.30
CA LEU A 461 -8.41 -15.85 16.57
C LEU A 461 -8.54 -17.38 16.58
N ASN A 462 -9.52 -17.95 15.89
CA ASN A 462 -9.63 -19.41 15.76
C ASN A 462 -8.49 -19.99 14.93
N ARG A 463 -7.96 -19.26 13.93
CA ARG A 463 -6.79 -19.69 13.15
C ARG A 463 -5.49 -19.67 13.97
N LEU A 464 -5.44 -18.87 15.02
CA LEU A 464 -4.32 -18.87 15.94
C LEU A 464 -4.23 -20.19 16.72
N LEU A 465 -5.36 -20.81 17.06
CA LEU A 465 -5.37 -22.05 17.85
C LEU A 465 -4.67 -23.18 17.11
N GLY A 466 -3.69 -23.81 17.75
CA GLY A 466 -2.86 -24.87 17.20
C GLY A 466 -1.72 -24.38 16.30
N LEU A 467 -1.68 -23.09 15.93
CA LEU A 467 -0.57 -22.54 15.15
C LEU A 467 0.72 -22.55 15.98
N ASN A 468 1.83 -22.98 15.37
CA ASN A 468 3.14 -22.94 16.01
C ASN A 468 3.67 -21.50 16.02
N LEU A 469 3.75 -20.90 17.21
CA LEU A 469 4.19 -19.51 17.40
C LEU A 469 5.70 -19.39 17.67
N ARG A 470 6.48 -20.42 17.34
CA ARG A 470 7.93 -20.41 17.51
C ARG A 470 8.59 -19.23 16.80
N ASP A 471 8.17 -18.91 15.58
CA ASP A 471 8.73 -17.80 14.81
C ASP A 471 8.48 -16.45 15.49
N ALA A 472 7.33 -16.28 16.17
CA ALA A 472 7.06 -15.08 16.94
C ALA A 472 8.06 -14.91 18.10
N ILE A 473 8.51 -16.02 18.69
CA ILE A 473 9.48 -16.04 19.80
C ILE A 473 10.90 -15.84 19.27
N THR A 474 11.27 -16.45 18.15
CA THR A 474 12.64 -16.37 17.61
C THR A 474 12.90 -15.07 16.85
N ASP A 475 11.93 -14.64 16.04
CA ASP A 475 12.06 -13.51 15.12
C ASP A 475 11.42 -12.24 15.70
N GLY A 476 10.76 -12.39 16.85
CA GLY A 476 10.11 -11.32 17.60
C GLY A 476 8.69 -11.00 17.12
N PHE A 477 8.25 -11.53 15.98
CA PHE A 477 6.88 -11.41 15.51
C PHE A 477 6.50 -12.48 14.48
N LEU A 478 5.20 -12.73 14.32
CA LEU A 478 4.62 -13.59 13.29
C LEU A 478 3.36 -12.94 12.72
N GLU A 479 3.34 -12.71 11.40
CA GLU A 479 2.14 -12.23 10.72
C GLU A 479 1.24 -13.41 10.30
N ILE A 480 -0.05 -13.29 10.64
CA ILE A 480 -1.08 -14.27 10.34
C ILE A 480 -2.12 -13.60 9.46
N ARG A 481 -2.37 -14.19 8.30
CA ARG A 481 -3.34 -13.68 7.33
C ARG A 481 -4.57 -14.58 7.27
N ALA A 482 -5.73 -13.94 7.17
CA ALA A 482 -6.96 -14.64 6.85
C ALA A 482 -7.10 -14.77 5.31
N GLU A 483 -6.58 -15.85 4.71
CA GLU A 483 -6.65 -16.07 3.25
C GLU A 483 -5.95 -14.96 2.44
N ASP A 484 -5.98 -15.06 1.11
CA ASP A 484 -5.21 -14.21 0.19
C ASP A 484 -5.59 -12.71 0.25
N GLU A 485 -6.70 -12.34 0.91
CA GLU A 485 -7.21 -10.95 0.95
C GLU A 485 -7.80 -10.47 2.31
N GLY A 486 -7.65 -11.23 3.41
CA GLY A 486 -8.27 -10.88 4.71
C GLY A 486 -7.42 -10.01 5.66
N PRO A 487 -8.00 -9.53 6.78
CA PRO A 487 -7.27 -8.73 7.77
C PRO A 487 -6.10 -9.54 8.34
N SER A 488 -4.92 -8.92 8.44
CA SER A 488 -3.77 -9.56 9.07
C SER A 488 -3.68 -9.20 10.55
N LYS A 489 -3.41 -10.23 11.37
CA LYS A 489 -3.00 -10.06 12.76
C LYS A 489 -1.54 -10.41 12.86
N THR A 490 -0.79 -9.61 13.58
CA THR A 490 0.59 -9.94 13.94
C THR A 490 0.63 -10.28 15.42
N VAL A 491 1.27 -11.41 15.71
CA VAL A 491 1.66 -11.80 17.07
C VAL A 491 3.05 -11.22 17.29
N PHE A 492 3.25 -10.44 18.33
CA PHE A 492 4.53 -9.84 18.70
C PHE A 492 5.02 -10.44 20.02
N LEU A 493 6.31 -10.74 20.11
CA LEU A 493 6.96 -10.98 21.39
C LEU A 493 7.05 -9.66 22.16
N VAL A 494 6.60 -9.64 23.40
CA VAL A 494 6.82 -8.52 24.32
C VAL A 494 8.24 -8.64 24.85
N GLU A 495 9.13 -7.74 24.43
CA GLU A 495 10.50 -7.73 24.92
C GLU A 495 10.61 -7.04 26.28
N ARG A 496 9.89 -5.92 26.42
CA ARG A 496 9.93 -5.09 27.64
C ARG A 496 8.67 -4.26 27.76
N VAL A 497 8.18 -4.13 28.99
CA VAL A 497 7.13 -3.20 29.39
C VAL A 497 7.77 -2.07 30.19
N GLY A 498 7.51 -0.82 29.80
CA GLY A 498 8.01 0.37 30.49
C GLY A 498 7.05 0.86 31.58
N ALA A 499 7.39 1.98 32.20
CA ALA A 499 6.51 2.65 33.16
C ALA A 499 5.49 3.53 32.42
N SER A 500 4.31 3.71 33.00
CA SER A 500 3.25 4.53 32.41
C SER A 500 3.69 5.97 32.19
N GLU A 501 3.30 6.54 31.07
CA GLU A 501 3.65 7.90 30.64
C GLU A 501 2.47 8.58 29.92
N GLU A 502 2.48 9.90 29.92
CA GLU A 502 1.46 10.72 29.27
C GLU A 502 1.73 10.83 27.76
N ILE A 503 0.84 10.25 26.96
CA ILE A 503 0.98 10.15 25.50
C ILE A 503 -0.19 10.84 24.81
N PRO A 504 0.04 11.59 23.71
CA PRO A 504 -1.04 12.13 22.90
C PRO A 504 -1.96 11.01 22.40
N GLU A 505 -3.28 11.19 22.50
CA GLU A 505 -4.28 10.19 22.08
C GLU A 505 -4.03 9.68 20.65
N SER A 506 -3.50 10.54 19.78
CA SER A 506 -3.15 10.24 18.39
C SER A 506 -2.05 9.18 18.22
N GLN A 507 -1.27 8.86 19.25
CA GLN A 507 -0.19 7.86 19.19
C GLN A 507 -0.59 6.52 19.83
N ILE A 508 -1.73 6.47 20.53
CA ILE A 508 -2.16 5.29 21.29
C ILE A 508 -2.55 4.16 20.35
N GLY A 509 -2.04 2.96 20.63
CA GLY A 509 -2.36 1.75 19.87
C GLY A 509 -1.73 1.68 18.47
N ILE A 510 -0.93 2.70 18.09
CA ILE A 510 -0.16 2.74 16.85
C ILE A 510 1.17 2.03 17.06
N ILE A 511 1.51 1.12 16.14
CA ILE A 511 2.80 0.44 16.14
C ILE A 511 3.82 1.32 15.42
N PHE A 512 4.93 1.61 16.08
CA PHE A 512 6.02 2.41 15.54
C PHE A 512 7.35 1.64 15.56
N ASP A 513 8.33 2.11 14.79
CA ASP A 513 9.70 1.62 14.88
C ASP A 513 10.40 2.27 16.08
N ARG A 514 11.00 1.46 16.96
CA ARG A 514 11.83 2.00 18.04
C ARG A 514 13.12 2.57 17.45
N GLU A 515 13.41 3.83 17.75
CA GLU A 515 14.76 4.36 17.57
C GLU A 515 15.68 3.69 18.60
N LYS A 516 16.90 3.36 18.19
CA LYS A 516 17.85 2.59 19.02
C LYS A 516 18.52 3.44 20.09
#